data_AF-A0A257MIL4-F1
#
_entry.id   AF-A0A257MIL4-F1
#
_cell.length_a   1.000
_cell.length_b   1.000
_cell.length_c   1.000
_cell.angle_alpha   90.00
_cell.angle_beta   90.00
_cell.angle_gamma   90.00
#
_symmetry.space_group_name_H-M   'P 1'
#
loop_
_entity.id
_entity.type
_entity.pdbx_description
1 polymer ?
#
loop_
_entity_poly.entity_id
_entity_poly.type
_entity_poly.pdbx_seq_one_letter_code
_entity_poly.pdbx_strand_id
1 'polypeptide(L)'
;MDMTIVDFEIINKLAGFAGVDEQVKAITERAMNGEMDFKESLRQRVRLLKGMPCSTLQEIASDLQLTPGSEELLHHLKQVGYKIALISGGFTYF
;
A
#
# COMPACT_ATOMS: atom_id res chain seq x y z
N MET A 1 0.44 4.21 5.74
CA MET A 1 -0.25 2.91 5.82
C MET A 1 0.75 1.82 5.51
N ASP A 2 1.11 1.69 4.24
CA ASP A 2 2.19 0.86 3.74
C ASP A 2 3.50 1.23 4.45
N MET A 3 4.31 0.21 4.78
CA MET A 3 5.58 0.34 5.52
C MET A 3 5.49 1.17 6.81
N THR A 4 4.31 1.19 7.46
CA THR A 4 4.06 1.95 8.70
C THR A 4 3.10 1.24 9.65
N ILE A 5 1.83 1.09 9.25
CA ILE A 5 0.83 0.31 10.02
C ILE A 5 0.72 -1.12 9.49
N VAL A 6 1.10 -1.32 8.23
CA VAL A 6 1.25 -2.61 7.54
C VAL A 6 2.72 -2.72 7.14
N ASP A 7 3.28 -3.92 7.20
CA ASP A 7 4.71 -4.19 6.99
C ASP A 7 5.13 -4.43 5.52
N PHE A 8 4.20 -4.23 4.58
CA PHE A 8 4.47 -4.33 3.14
C PHE A 8 3.84 -3.17 2.35
N GLU A 9 4.25 -3.07 1.08
CA GLU A 9 3.68 -2.13 0.11
C GLU A 9 2.59 -2.83 -0.70
N ILE A 10 1.35 -2.36 -0.59
CA ILE A 10 0.17 -3.02 -1.19
C ILE A 10 0.31 -3.09 -2.70
N ILE A 11 0.83 -2.03 -3.33
CA ILE A 11 0.98 -1.98 -4.79
C ILE A 11 1.96 -3.04 -5.31
N ASN A 12 2.95 -3.45 -4.51
CA ASN A 12 3.90 -4.50 -4.88
C ASN A 12 3.23 -5.89 -4.79
N LYS A 13 2.37 -6.12 -3.78
CA LYS A 13 1.55 -7.34 -3.73
C LYS A 13 0.64 -7.44 -4.96
N LEU A 14 -0.05 -6.35 -5.31
CA LEU A 14 -0.92 -6.30 -6.50
C LEU A 14 -0.12 -6.54 -7.78
N ALA A 15 1.10 -5.99 -7.87
CA ALA A 15 2.00 -6.21 -9.00
C ALA A 15 2.34 -7.70 -9.16
N GLY A 16 2.62 -8.40 -8.05
CA GLY A 16 2.88 -9.84 -8.01
C GLY A 16 1.74 -10.67 -8.58
N PHE A 17 0.51 -10.38 -8.19
CA PHE A 17 -0.67 -11.07 -8.73
C PHE A 17 -0.91 -10.77 -10.21
N ALA A 18 -0.56 -9.56 -10.67
CA ALA A 18 -0.70 -9.16 -12.06
C ALA A 18 0.51 -9.56 -12.94
N GLY A 19 1.59 -10.08 -12.36
CA GLY A 19 2.82 -10.46 -13.07
C GLY A 19 3.59 -9.26 -13.64
N VAL A 20 3.54 -8.11 -12.97
CA VAL A 20 4.09 -6.82 -13.43
C VAL A 20 5.09 -6.21 -12.43
N ASP A 21 5.65 -7.00 -11.52
CA ASP A 21 6.57 -6.58 -10.45
C ASP A 21 7.73 -5.72 -10.96
N GLU A 22 8.44 -6.19 -11.98
CA GLU A 22 9.61 -5.50 -12.54
C GLU A 22 9.24 -4.12 -13.13
N GLN A 23 8.05 -4.02 -13.73
CA GLN A 23 7.57 -2.78 -14.33
C GLN A 23 7.17 -1.77 -13.25
N VAL A 24 6.47 -2.24 -12.21
CA VAL A 24 6.11 -1.42 -11.05
C VAL A 24 7.37 -0.94 -10.33
N LYS A 25 8.35 -1.82 -10.11
CA LYS A 25 9.64 -1.49 -9.50
C LYS A 25 10.40 -0.42 -10.29
N ALA A 26 10.50 -0.57 -11.61
CA ALA A 26 11.17 0.40 -12.47
C ALA A 26 10.51 1.80 -12.41
N ILE A 27 9.18 1.86 -12.34
CA ILE A 27 8.46 3.13 -12.18
C ILE A 27 8.70 3.73 -10.79
N THR A 28 8.70 2.91 -9.74
CA THR A 28 8.97 3.34 -8.36
C THR A 28 10.38 3.91 -8.23
N GLU A 29 11.39 3.24 -8.77
CA GLU A 29 12.80 3.70 -8.73
C GLU A 29 12.97 5.06 -9.41
N ARG A 30 12.40 5.24 -10.61
CA ARG A 30 12.43 6.54 -11.32
C ARG A 30 11.75 7.65 -10.53
N ALA A 31 10.61 7.35 -9.89
CA ALA A 31 9.92 8.32 -9.06
C ALA A 31 10.74 8.71 -7.81
N MET A 32 11.39 7.74 -7.16
CA MET A 32 12.28 7.98 -6.02
C MET A 32 13.54 8.77 -6.39
N ASN A 33 14.04 8.61 -7.63
CA ASN A 33 15.12 9.42 -8.19
C ASN A 33 14.71 10.86 -8.55
N GLY A 34 13.43 11.21 -8.38
CA GLY A 34 12.90 12.54 -8.71
C GLY A 34 12.67 12.76 -10.21
N GLU A 35 12.74 11.71 -11.03
CA GLU A 35 12.47 11.80 -12.47
C GLU A 35 10.97 11.90 -12.79
N MET A 36 10.12 11.64 -11.80
CA MET A 36 8.67 11.57 -11.94
C MET A 36 7.99 12.01 -10.66
N ASP A 37 6.91 12.79 -10.77
CA ASP A 37 6.11 13.14 -9.61
C ASP A 37 5.31 11.95 -9.07
N PHE A 38 4.89 12.04 -7.81
CA PHE A 38 4.15 10.96 -7.13
C PHE A 38 2.85 10.58 -7.85
N LYS A 39 2.10 11.56 -8.37
CA LYS A 39 0.78 11.34 -8.97
C LYS A 39 0.91 10.60 -10.29
N GLU A 40 1.91 10.96 -11.09
CA GLU A 40 2.24 10.29 -12.34
C GLU A 40 2.75 8.87 -12.08
N SER A 41 3.66 8.70 -11.11
CA SER A 41 4.15 7.38 -10.69
C SER A 41 3.02 6.46 -10.27
N LEU A 42 2.09 6.95 -9.44
CA LEU A 42 0.95 6.17 -8.99
C LEU A 42 0.03 5.78 -10.15
N ARG A 43 -0.27 6.70 -11.08
CA ARG A 43 -1.11 6.41 -12.25
C ARG A 43 -0.49 5.37 -13.17
N GLN A 44 0.80 5.45 -13.42
CA GLN A 44 1.50 4.48 -14.27
C GLN A 44 1.49 3.09 -13.62
N ARG A 45 1.82 2.99 -12.32
CA ARG A 45 1.80 1.71 -11.60
C ARG A 45 0.40 1.09 -11.57
N VAL A 46 -0.64 1.87 -11.27
CA VAL A 46 -2.02 1.38 -11.25
C VAL A 46 -2.50 0.96 -12.65
N ARG A 47 -2.04 1.61 -13.72
CA ARG A 47 -2.40 1.22 -15.10
C ARG A 47 -1.91 -0.19 -15.45
N LEU A 48 -0.80 -0.63 -14.89
CA LEU A 48 -0.27 -2.00 -15.10
C LEU A 48 -1.19 -3.08 -14.51
N LEU A 49 -2.04 -2.73 -13.55
CA LEU A 49 -2.98 -3.65 -12.91
C LEU A 49 -4.28 -3.86 -13.70
N LYS A 50 -4.36 -3.34 -14.93
CA LYS A 50 -5.58 -3.39 -15.75
C LYS A 50 -5.99 -4.84 -16.04
N GLY A 51 -7.22 -5.18 -15.71
CA GLY A 51 -7.80 -6.52 -15.95
C GLY A 51 -7.67 -7.48 -14.77
N MET A 52 -6.99 -7.06 -13.70
CA MET A 52 -6.91 -7.84 -12.46
C MET A 52 -8.29 -7.93 -11.79
N PRO A 53 -8.72 -9.13 -11.33
CA PRO A 53 -10.00 -9.30 -10.67
C PRO A 53 -10.01 -8.65 -9.29
N CYS A 54 -11.16 -8.08 -8.89
CA CYS A 54 -11.30 -7.46 -7.56
C CYS A 54 -11.20 -8.46 -6.40
N SER A 55 -11.39 -9.77 -6.65
CA SER A 55 -11.19 -10.83 -5.65
C SER A 55 -9.76 -10.84 -5.11
N THR A 56 -8.76 -10.44 -5.90
CA THR A 56 -7.37 -10.32 -5.45
C THR A 56 -7.22 -9.32 -4.29
N LEU A 57 -8.06 -8.28 -4.21
CA LEU A 57 -8.05 -7.36 -3.08
C LEU A 57 -8.48 -8.03 -1.78
N GLN A 58 -9.42 -8.97 -1.84
CA GLN A 58 -9.87 -9.76 -0.69
C GLN A 58 -8.75 -10.69 -0.21
N GLU A 59 -8.05 -11.35 -1.12
CA GLU A 59 -6.91 -12.22 -0.80
C GLU A 59 -5.77 -11.45 -0.10
N ILE A 60 -5.45 -10.25 -0.58
CA ILE A 60 -4.44 -9.41 0.08
C ILE A 60 -4.94 -8.93 1.45
N ALA A 61 -6.21 -8.58 1.57
CA ALA A 61 -6.78 -8.09 2.81
C ALA A 61 -6.83 -9.17 3.91
N SER A 62 -7.07 -10.43 3.56
CA SER A 62 -7.05 -11.54 4.52
C SER A 62 -5.66 -11.83 5.08
N ASP A 63 -4.62 -11.49 4.32
CA ASP A 63 -3.22 -11.73 4.68
C ASP A 63 -2.53 -10.49 5.28
N LEU A 64 -3.26 -9.39 5.49
CA LEU A 64 -2.71 -8.17 6.08
C LEU A 64 -2.19 -8.44 7.48
N GLN A 65 -0.89 -8.24 7.67
CA GLN A 65 -0.25 -8.23 8.97
C GLN A 65 0.02 -6.80 9.39
N LEU A 66 -0.35 -6.47 10.62
CA LEU A 66 -0.01 -5.18 11.20
C LEU A 66 1.45 -5.18 11.60
N THR A 67 2.11 -4.03 11.45
CA THR A 67 3.47 -3.85 11.94
C THR A 67 3.50 -4.12 13.46
N PRO A 68 4.46 -4.91 13.98
CA PRO A 68 4.51 -5.27 15.39
C PRO A 68 4.39 -4.06 16.32
N GLY A 69 3.53 -4.16 17.34
CA GLY A 69 3.23 -3.08 18.29
C GLY A 69 2.17 -2.09 17.82
N SER A 70 1.68 -2.17 16.58
CA SER A 70 0.62 -1.28 16.08
C SER A 70 -0.68 -1.39 16.88
N GLU A 71 -1.11 -2.61 17.19
CA GLU A 71 -2.35 -2.83 17.96
C GLU A 71 -2.25 -2.24 19.37
N GLU A 72 -1.13 -2.48 20.06
CA GLU A 72 -0.85 -1.97 21.40
C GLU A 72 -0.79 -0.44 21.40
N LEU A 73 -0.09 0.16 20.43
CA LEU A 73 -0.01 1.60 20.26
C LEU A 73 -1.40 2.23 20.09
N LEU A 74 -2.19 1.69 19.15
CA LEU A 74 -3.53 2.20 18.87
C LEU A 74 -4.46 2.03 20.08
N HIS A 75 -4.35 0.91 20.79
CA HIS A 75 -5.10 0.66 22.01
C HIS A 75 -4.83 1.73 23.07
N HIS A 76 -3.56 1.99 23.39
CA HIS A 76 -3.19 2.95 24.43
C HIS A 76 -3.50 4.39 24.04
N LEU A 77 -3.22 4.79 22.79
CA LEU A 77 -3.57 6.13 22.29
C LEU A 77 -5.08 6.40 22.43
N LYS A 78 -5.91 5.39 22.17
CA LYS A 78 -7.37 5.50 22.32
C LYS A 78 -7.78 5.63 23.79
N GLN A 79 -7.13 4.91 24.70
CA GLN A 79 -7.40 4.99 26.14
C GLN A 79 -7.07 6.38 26.72
N VAL A 80 -5.99 7.02 26.26
CA VAL A 80 -5.60 8.37 26.72
C VAL A 80 -6.30 9.51 25.96
N GLY A 81 -7.29 9.20 25.11
CA GLY A 81 -8.18 10.19 24.49
C GLY A 81 -7.68 10.80 23.18
N TYR A 82 -6.63 10.24 22.56
CA TYR A 82 -6.15 10.72 21.26
C TYR A 82 -7.15 10.40 20.14
N LYS A 83 -7.20 11.28 19.15
CA LYS A 83 -7.84 10.99 17.87
C LYS A 83 -6.81 10.36 16.94
N ILE A 84 -7.17 9.24 16.35
CA ILE A 84 -6.32 8.47 15.45
C ILE A 84 -6.84 8.66 14.04
N ALA A 85 -5.94 8.99 13.12
CA ALA A 85 -6.21 9.05 11.69
C ALA A 85 -5.12 8.31 10.92
N LEU A 86 -5.52 7.61 9.87
CA LEU A 86 -4.61 7.01 8.91
C LEU A 86 -4.64 7.83 7.62
N ILE A 87 -3.48 8.30 7.19
CA ILE A 87 -3.33 9.03 5.93
C ILE A 87 -2.46 8.16 5.02
N SER A 88 -2.97 7.87 3.83
CA SER A 88 -2.34 6.97 2.87
C SER A 88 -2.51 7.47 1.45
N GLY A 89 -1.51 7.22 0.62
CA GLY A 89 -1.62 7.32 -0.85
C GLY A 89 -2.04 6.01 -1.52
N GLY A 90 -2.37 4.98 -0.72
CA GLY A 90 -2.83 3.67 -1.16
C GLY A 90 -4.30 3.66 -1.61
N PHE A 91 -4.93 2.49 -1.52
CA PHE A 91 -6.28 2.28 -2.02
C PHE A 91 -7.30 2.31 -0.89
N THR A 92 -8.44 2.98 -1.09
CA THR A 92 -9.52 3.12 -0.08
C THR A 92 -10.23 1.83 0.28
N TYR A 93 -9.94 0.73 -0.41
CA TYR A 93 -10.49 -0.58 -0.10
C TYR A 93 -9.91 -1.16 1.20
N PHE A 94 -8.66 -0.82 1.50
CA PHE A 94 -7.94 -1.25 2.70
C PHE A 94 -8.03 -0.17 3.79
#